data_AF-A0A0Q9WQY2-F1
#
_entry.id   AF-A0A0Q9WQY2-F1
#
_cell.length_a   1.000
_cell.length_b   1.000
_cell.length_c   1.000
_cell.angle_alpha   90.00
_cell.angle_beta   90.00
_cell.angle_gamma   90.00
#
_symmetry.space_group_name_H-M   'P 1'
#
loop_
_entity.id
_entity.type
_entity.pdbx_description
1 polymer ?
#
loop_
_entity_poly.entity_id
_entity_poly.type
_entity_poly.pdbx_seq_one_letter_code
_entity_poly.pdbx_strand_id
1 'polypeptide(L)'
;MLEDVNDEIPLFTEREQETVLEGEPIGTKVTQVNAIDKDGTFPNNQVYYYIVDSPRNEGKEFFEINLQSGEIFTKTVFDREKKGAYALEVEARDGAPSARPNSNGPNSESDE
;
A
#
# COMPACT_ATOMS: atom_id res chain seq x y z
N MET A 1 31.15 -11.13 -10.18
CA MET A 1 30.16 -10.57 -9.23
C MET A 1 28.85 -11.24 -9.56
N LEU A 2 28.15 -11.80 -8.57
CA LEU A 2 26.74 -12.16 -8.75
C LEU A 2 25.97 -10.86 -8.73
N GLU A 3 25.25 -10.56 -9.81
CA GLU A 3 24.32 -9.44 -9.86
C GLU A 3 23.05 -9.84 -9.09
N ASP A 4 22.55 -8.90 -8.29
CA ASP A 4 21.31 -9.04 -7.55
C ASP A 4 20.12 -9.08 -8.51
N VAL A 5 19.18 -9.98 -8.27
CA VAL A 5 18.03 -10.26 -9.13
C VAL A 5 16.79 -10.06 -8.29
N ASN A 6 15.80 -9.31 -8.76
CA ASN A 6 14.53 -9.13 -8.05
C ASN A 6 13.74 -10.44 -8.03
N ASP A 7 13.84 -11.19 -6.93
CA ASP A 7 13.13 -12.45 -6.73
C ASP A 7 12.38 -12.55 -5.40
N GLU A 8 12.41 -11.54 -4.55
CA GLU A 8 11.55 -11.43 -3.37
C GLU A 8 10.34 -10.51 -3.64
N ILE A 9 9.40 -10.43 -2.69
CA ILE A 9 8.28 -9.50 -2.77
C ILE A 9 8.19 -8.73 -1.45
N PRO A 10 7.76 -7.45 -1.45
CA PRO A 10 7.62 -6.68 -0.23
C PRO A 10 6.61 -7.31 0.74
N LEU A 11 6.99 -7.45 2.01
CA LEU A 11 6.13 -7.97 3.06
C LEU A 11 5.88 -6.93 4.15
N PHE A 12 4.60 -6.65 4.44
CA PHE A 12 4.22 -5.78 5.55
C PHE A 12 4.68 -6.35 6.90
N THR A 13 5.23 -5.48 7.75
CA THR A 13 5.74 -5.88 9.06
C THR A 13 4.65 -6.02 10.11
N GLU A 14 3.54 -5.27 9.98
CA GLU A 14 2.44 -5.25 10.94
C GLU A 14 1.07 -5.13 10.23
N ARG A 15 0.01 -5.65 10.86
CA ARG A 15 -1.39 -5.36 10.50
C ARG A 15 -1.97 -4.47 11.57
N GLU A 16 -2.35 -3.26 11.19
CA GLU A 16 -2.82 -2.26 12.14
C GLU A 16 -4.32 -2.02 12.00
N GLN A 17 -5.00 -1.95 13.15
CA GLN A 17 -6.30 -1.31 13.26
C GLN A 17 -6.06 0.03 13.95
N GLU A 18 -6.38 1.11 13.25
CA GLU A 18 -6.07 2.46 13.70
C GLU A 18 -7.34 3.28 13.92
N THR A 19 -7.22 4.29 14.78
CA THR A 19 -8.34 5.19 15.11
C THR A 19 -7.97 6.64 14.82
N VAL A 20 -8.86 7.34 14.13
CA VAL A 20 -8.80 8.79 13.93
C VAL A 20 -10.00 9.43 14.63
N LEU A 21 -9.78 10.58 15.27
CA LEU A 21 -10.87 11.34 15.86
C LEU A 21 -11.74 11.96 14.76
N GLU A 22 -13.05 11.98 14.98
CA GLU A 22 -13.96 12.69 14.08
C GLU A 22 -13.75 14.21 14.18
N GLY A 23 -14.09 14.93 13.12
CA GLY A 23 -13.92 16.39 13.08
C GLY A 23 -12.48 16.88 12.87
N GLU A 24 -11.49 15.99 12.87
CA GLU A 24 -10.11 16.32 12.52
C GLU A 24 -10.02 16.86 11.07
N PRO A 25 -9.13 17.83 10.81
CA PRO A 25 -8.99 18.43 9.50
C PRO A 25 -8.52 17.41 8.44
N ILE A 26 -8.73 17.76 7.17
CA ILE A 26 -8.14 17.05 6.03
C ILE A 26 -6.61 17.14 6.14
N GLY A 27 -5.92 16.03 5.87
CA GLY A 27 -4.47 15.90 5.98
C GLY A 27 -3.98 15.46 7.35
N THR A 28 -4.87 15.08 8.28
CA THR A 28 -4.46 14.49 9.56
C THR A 28 -3.80 13.14 9.32
N LYS A 29 -2.62 12.93 9.91
CA LYS A 29 -1.91 11.64 9.86
C LYS A 29 -2.68 10.60 10.66
N VAL A 30 -2.96 9.46 10.04
CA VAL A 30 -3.64 8.32 10.66
C VAL A 30 -2.61 7.35 11.22
N THR A 31 -1.76 6.82 10.35
CA THR A 31 -0.68 5.89 10.70
C THR A 31 0.42 5.90 9.63
N GLN A 32 1.40 5.01 9.78
CA GLN A 32 2.42 4.72 8.78
C GLN A 32 2.59 3.21 8.67
N VAL A 33 2.28 2.66 7.51
CA VAL A 33 2.55 1.25 7.22
C VAL A 33 4.00 1.07 6.77
N ASN A 34 4.55 -0.11 7.06
CA ASN A 34 5.90 -0.46 6.65
C ASN A 34 5.93 -1.87 6.05
N ALA A 35 6.61 -2.01 4.92
CA ALA A 35 6.91 -3.26 4.26
C ALA A 35 8.40 -3.34 3.92
N ILE A 36 8.93 -4.56 3.92
CA ILE A 36 10.34 -4.84 3.69
C ILE A 36 10.45 -5.78 2.50
N ASP A 37 11.24 -5.38 1.51
CA ASP A 37 11.76 -6.25 0.46
C ASP A 37 13.14 -6.78 0.87
N LYS A 38 13.40 -8.06 0.63
CA LYS A 38 14.63 -8.75 1.05
C LYS A 38 15.66 -8.90 -0.07
N ASP A 39 15.41 -8.32 -1.24
CA ASP A 39 16.41 -8.24 -2.31
C ASP A 39 17.70 -7.54 -1.84
N GLY A 40 18.83 -7.91 -2.44
CA GLY A 40 20.15 -7.59 -1.92
C GLY A 40 20.52 -6.11 -2.01
N THR A 41 20.04 -5.40 -3.04
CA THR A 41 20.48 -4.03 -3.34
C THR A 41 19.42 -3.16 -4.00
N PHE A 42 19.62 -1.84 -3.91
CA PHE A 42 18.86 -0.87 -4.69
C PHE A 42 19.08 -1.07 -6.20
N PRO A 43 18.04 -0.96 -7.05
CA PRO A 43 16.66 -0.55 -6.74
C PRO A 43 15.71 -1.70 -6.43
N ASN A 44 16.16 -2.96 -6.45
CA ASN A 44 15.30 -4.14 -6.27
C ASN A 44 14.63 -4.15 -4.89
N ASN A 45 15.36 -3.71 -3.86
CA ASN A 45 14.82 -3.64 -2.50
C ASN A 45 13.99 -2.38 -2.17
N GLN A 46 13.66 -1.54 -3.16
CA GLN A 46 12.89 -0.31 -2.93
C GLN A 46 11.39 -0.60 -2.92
N VAL A 47 10.73 -0.23 -1.82
CA VAL A 47 9.29 -0.44 -1.62
C VAL A 47 8.49 0.83 -1.89
N TYR A 48 7.38 0.67 -2.62
CA TYR A 48 6.38 1.69 -2.90
C TYR A 48 5.00 1.27 -2.41
N TYR A 49 4.24 2.22 -1.88
CA TYR A 49 2.93 1.95 -1.27
C TYR A 49 1.77 2.54 -2.06
N TYR A 50 0.69 1.77 -2.19
CA TYR A 50 -0.51 2.14 -2.92
C TYR A 50 -1.77 1.72 -2.20
N ILE A 51 -2.79 2.58 -2.17
CA ILE A 51 -4.15 2.19 -1.81
C ILE A 51 -4.77 1.53 -3.05
N VAL A 52 -5.23 0.27 -2.93
CA VAL A 52 -5.69 -0.51 -4.09
C VAL A 52 -7.18 -0.31 -4.37
N ASP A 53 -7.56 -0.38 -5.65
CA ASP A 53 -8.98 -0.45 -6.01
C ASP A 53 -9.50 -1.89 -5.85
N SER A 54 -10.41 -2.09 -4.91
CA SER A 54 -10.99 -3.38 -4.56
C SER A 54 -12.39 -3.17 -3.99
N PRO A 55 -13.36 -4.06 -4.26
CA PRO A 55 -14.69 -3.98 -3.66
C PRO A 55 -14.70 -4.00 -2.12
N ARG A 56 -13.61 -4.49 -1.50
CA ARG A 56 -13.44 -4.51 -0.03
C ARG A 56 -12.79 -3.23 0.50
N ASN A 57 -12.19 -2.41 -0.36
CA ASN A 57 -11.50 -1.19 0.04
C ASN A 57 -12.47 0.00 0.10
N GLU A 58 -13.24 0.04 1.18
CA GLU A 58 -14.21 1.10 1.44
C GLU A 58 -13.57 2.46 1.72
N GLY A 59 -12.30 2.45 2.16
CA GLY A 59 -11.54 3.65 2.53
C GLY A 59 -10.88 4.37 1.35
N LYS A 60 -10.85 3.80 0.14
CA LYS A 60 -10.00 4.30 -0.96
C LYS A 60 -10.20 5.78 -1.32
N GLU A 61 -11.42 6.29 -1.20
CA GLU A 61 -11.73 7.69 -1.51
C GLU A 61 -11.46 8.65 -0.35
N PHE A 62 -11.36 8.12 0.87
CA PHE A 62 -11.32 8.87 2.13
C PHE A 62 -9.92 9.01 2.72
N PHE A 63 -8.96 8.23 2.22
CA PHE A 63 -7.57 8.23 2.67
C PHE A 63 -6.62 8.39 1.48
N GLU A 64 -5.45 8.95 1.75
CA GLU A 64 -4.31 8.96 0.84
C GLU A 64 -3.09 8.35 1.52
N ILE A 65 -2.15 7.85 0.72
CA ILE A 65 -0.90 7.28 1.22
C ILE A 65 0.29 7.94 0.52
N ASN A 66 1.34 8.22 1.28
CA ASN A 66 2.62 8.61 0.73
C ASN A 66 3.30 7.38 0.12
N LEU A 67 3.51 7.45 -1.19
CA LEU A 67 4.19 6.48 -2.05
C LEU A 67 5.48 5.89 -1.45
N GLN A 68 6.30 6.71 -0.77
CA GLN A 68 7.65 6.34 -0.32
C GLN A 68 7.69 6.03 1.17
N SER A 69 7.00 6.82 2.00
CA SER A 69 7.06 6.65 3.46
C SER A 69 6.03 5.67 3.99
N GLY A 70 4.96 5.37 3.24
CA GLY A 70 3.83 4.56 3.72
C GLY A 70 2.93 5.31 4.71
N GLU A 71 3.11 6.62 4.90
CA GLU A 71 2.27 7.43 5.76
C GLU A 71 0.87 7.61 5.16
N ILE A 72 -0.16 7.35 5.97
CA ILE A 72 -1.56 7.44 5.57
C ILE A 72 -2.18 8.69 6.20
N PHE A 73 -2.90 9.46 5.38
CA PHE A 73 -3.55 10.72 5.77
C PHE A 73 -5.02 10.73 5.41
N THR A 74 -5.80 11.55 6.11
CA THR A 74 -7.22 11.77 5.82
C THR A 74 -7.41 12.67 4.60
N LYS A 75 -8.32 12.30 3.68
CA LYS A 75 -8.76 13.15 2.55
C LYS A 75 -10.07 13.90 2.83
N THR A 76 -10.71 13.60 3.95
CA THR A 76 -11.99 14.19 4.35
C THR A 76 -12.03 14.42 5.85
N VAL A 77 -13.02 15.18 6.30
CA VAL A 77 -13.39 15.28 7.71
C VAL A 77 -14.39 14.17 8.02
N PHE A 78 -14.03 13.27 8.93
CA PHE A 78 -14.88 12.16 9.32
C PHE A 78 -15.97 12.58 10.31
N ASP A 79 -17.07 11.84 10.26
CA ASP A 79 -18.28 11.99 11.06
C ASP A 79 -18.73 10.58 11.42
N ARG A 80 -18.68 10.25 12.71
CA ARG A 80 -18.87 8.88 13.19
C ARG A 80 -20.32 8.42 13.00
N GLU A 81 -21.28 9.33 13.11
CA GLU A 81 -22.71 9.04 12.90
C GLU A 81 -23.01 8.63 11.45
N LYS A 82 -22.23 9.12 10.48
CA LYS A 82 -22.36 8.69 9.07
C LYS A 82 -21.75 7.31 8.82
N LYS A 83 -20.51 7.09 9.30
CA LYS A 83 -19.80 5.82 9.15
C LYS A 83 -18.64 5.73 10.13
N GLY A 84 -18.68 4.70 10.99
CA GLY A 84 -17.73 4.54 12.10
C GLY A 84 -16.49 3.69 11.81
N ALA A 85 -16.40 3.03 10.67
CA ALA A 85 -15.25 2.19 10.30
C ALA A 85 -15.10 2.09 8.78
N TYR A 86 -13.86 1.98 8.32
CA TYR A 86 -13.50 1.82 6.91
C TYR A 86 -12.48 0.68 6.80
N ALA A 87 -12.72 -0.26 5.90
CA ALA A 87 -11.68 -1.17 5.46
C ALA A 87 -10.77 -0.46 4.45
N LEU A 88 -9.47 -0.44 4.72
CA LEU A 88 -8.45 0.12 3.84
C LEU A 88 -7.49 -0.99 3.40
N GLU A 89 -7.43 -1.26 2.11
CA GLU A 89 -6.48 -2.22 1.53
C GLU A 89 -5.30 -1.45 0.93
N VAL A 90 -4.09 -1.79 1.36
CA VAL A 90 -2.82 -1.20 0.91
C VAL A 90 -1.96 -2.31 0.32
N GLU A 91 -1.29 -2.01 -0.78
CA GLU A 91 -0.33 -2.87 -1.45
C GLU A 91 1.06 -2.23 -1.40
N ALA A 92 2.06 -3.08 -1.17
CA ALA A 92 3.47 -2.72 -1.28
C ALA A 92 4.02 -3.40 -2.55
N ARG A 93 4.71 -2.62 -3.39
CA ARG A 93 5.31 -3.09 -4.64
C ARG A 93 6.79 -2.71 -4.67
N ASP A 94 7.61 -3.58 -5.23
CA ASP A 94 8.98 -3.23 -5.56
C ASP A 94 9.03 -2.34 -6.83
N GLY A 95 10.17 -1.70 -7.08
CA GLY A 95 10.39 -0.85 -8.25
C GLY A 95 10.95 -1.55 -9.49
N ALA A 96 11.18 -2.87 -9.44
CA ALA A 96 11.99 -3.59 -10.42
C ALA A 96 11.16 -4.64 -11.17
N PRO A 97 11.44 -4.94 -12.46
CA PRO A 97 10.78 -6.06 -13.13
C PRO A 97 11.12 -7.36 -12.39
N SER A 98 10.10 -8.04 -11.86
CA SER A 98 10.30 -9.31 -11.17
C SER A 98 10.98 -10.31 -12.11
N ALA A 99 12.05 -10.95 -11.66
CA ALA A 99 12.76 -11.96 -12.42
C ALA A 99 12.09 -13.35 -12.34
N ARG A 100 11.06 -13.50 -11.51
CA ARG A 100 10.20 -14.70 -11.47
C ARG A 100 9.29 -14.71 -12.70
N PRO A 101 9.46 -15.64 -13.66
CA PRO A 101 8.47 -15.83 -14.71
C PRO A 101 7.27 -16.50 -14.06
N ASN A 102 6.16 -15.77 -13.93
CA ASN A 102 4.86 -16.19 -13.38
C ASN A 102 4.78 -16.41 -11.86
N SER A 103 4.46 -15.35 -11.13
CA SER A 103 3.55 -15.44 -9.98
C SER A 103 2.35 -14.53 -10.22
N ASN A 104 1.34 -15.07 -10.90
CA ASN A 104 -0.02 -14.52 -11.12
C ASN A 104 -0.37 -13.23 -10.35
N GLY A 105 0.02 -12.07 -10.90
CA GLY A 105 -0.65 -10.78 -10.71
C GLY A 105 -1.69 -10.58 -11.82
N PRO A 106 -2.64 -9.65 -11.70
CA PRO A 106 -3.77 -9.54 -12.62
C PRO A 106 -3.34 -8.85 -13.92
N ASN A 107 -2.57 -9.54 -14.75
CA ASN A 107 -2.52 -9.29 -16.18
C ASN A 107 -3.10 -10.53 -16.85
N SER A 108 -4.43 -10.56 -16.95
CA SER A 108 -5.06 -11.36 -17.99
C SER A 108 -5.00 -10.50 -19.24
N GLU A 109 -4.10 -10.88 -20.14
CA GLU A 109 -4.14 -10.51 -21.55
C GLU A 109 -5.56 -10.73 -22.07
N SER A 110 -6.13 -9.69 -22.69
CA SER A 110 -7.14 -9.89 -23.72
C SER A 110 -6.51 -9.41 -25.02
N ASP A 111 -6.04 -10.39 -25.79
CA ASP A 111 -5.63 -10.26 -27.19
C ASP A 111 -6.72 -9.58 -28.01
N GLU A 112 -6.36 -8.54 -28.78
CA GLU A 112 -6.67 -8.38 -30.21
C GLU A 112 -5.56 -7.55 -30.89
#